data_AF-A0A951DLQ8-F1
#
_entry.id   AF-A0A951DLQ8-F1
#
_cell.length_a   1.000
_cell.length_b   1.000
_cell.length_c   1.000
_cell.angle_alpha   90.00
_cell.angle_beta   90.00
_cell.angle_gamma   90.00
#
_symmetry.space_group_name_H-M   'P 1'
#
loop_
_entity.id
_entity.type
_entity.pdbx_description
1 polymer ?
#
loop_
_entity_poly.entity_id
_entity_poly.type
_entity_poly.pdbx_seq_one_letter_code
_entity_poly.pdbx_strand_id
1 'polypeptide(L)'
;AGGVFLNCQMNGRILAATRFKEVHVIPAAGDDGQCIGAAFYAYARAFGRLKRGSDPLPFLGNSYGDAAIRQSLDHFGMTAAQFDAAELADRVAADLAEGKVVGLVRGRSEAGPRALCHRSILADPRAAGMKDRLNRLKGREAFRPFAPVVTEEDQRKYFELEPISPYMLFATRLRPQFQVALPAIVHVDGSSRVQSVNQLKEPFVHALLRSFEHRTGYPILLNTSFNLGGEPIVESPYDAIVSFLNSGIDVLVIETFYLAKNAPVTLDTATAIACR
;
A
#
# COMPACT_ATOMS: atom_id res chain seq x y z
N ALA A 1 -4.89 -12.07 17.64
CA ALA A 1 -6.09 -11.81 16.81
C ALA A 1 -7.18 -11.20 17.69
N GLY A 2 -8.26 -10.70 17.10
CA GLY A 2 -9.23 -9.79 17.72
C GLY A 2 -8.96 -8.35 17.30
N GLY A 3 -10.01 -7.55 17.06
CA GLY A 3 -9.91 -6.20 16.47
C GLY A 3 -9.00 -5.24 17.24
N VAL A 4 -8.81 -5.46 18.54
CA VAL A 4 -7.85 -4.73 19.39
C VAL A 4 -6.42 -4.78 18.82
N PHE A 5 -6.02 -5.88 18.17
CA PHE A 5 -4.69 -6.04 17.57
C PHE A 5 -4.53 -5.34 16.21
N LEU A 6 -5.55 -4.64 15.70
CA LEU A 6 -5.35 -3.65 14.63
C LEU A 6 -4.70 -2.35 15.15
N ASN A 7 -4.58 -2.20 16.47
CA ASN A 7 -3.83 -1.15 17.12
C ASN A 7 -2.31 -1.41 17.03
N CYS A 8 -1.69 -0.87 16.00
CA CYS A 8 -0.26 -1.03 15.75
C CYS A 8 0.65 -0.45 16.85
N GLN A 9 0.21 0.57 17.60
CA GLN A 9 0.98 1.11 18.73
C GLN A 9 1.01 0.13 19.90
N MET A 10 -0.14 -0.48 20.21
CA MET A 10 -0.21 -1.53 21.21
C MET A 10 0.70 -2.71 20.82
N ASN A 11 0.63 -3.16 19.56
CA ASN A 11 1.46 -4.27 19.08
C ASN A 11 2.97 -3.95 19.18
N GLY A 12 3.38 -2.72 18.83
CA GLY A 12 4.76 -2.27 19.01
C GLY A 12 5.20 -2.27 20.47
N ARG A 13 4.33 -1.81 21.38
CA ARG A 13 4.59 -1.84 22.83
C ARG A 13 4.67 -3.27 23.40
N ILE A 14 3.89 -4.22 22.89
CA ILE A 14 4.00 -5.63 23.30
C ILE A 14 5.40 -6.14 22.99
N LEU A 15 5.93 -5.88 21.80
CA LEU A 15 7.30 -6.27 21.45
C LEU A 15 8.35 -5.59 22.36
N ALA A 16 8.19 -4.30 22.62
CA ALA A 16 9.17 -3.53 23.40
C ALA A 16 9.13 -3.85 24.92
N ALA A 17 7.96 -4.17 25.48
CA ALA A 17 7.75 -4.31 26.92
C ALA A 17 7.76 -5.77 27.42
N THR A 18 7.86 -6.75 26.52
CA THR A 18 7.82 -8.17 26.87
C THR A 18 9.09 -8.89 26.44
N ARG A 19 9.20 -10.17 26.80
CA ARG A 19 10.29 -11.06 26.36
C ARG A 19 9.99 -11.76 25.02
N PHE A 20 8.87 -11.45 24.37
CA PHE A 20 8.51 -12.08 23.10
C PHE A 20 9.48 -11.63 22.00
N LYS A 21 10.10 -12.62 21.34
CA LYS A 21 10.99 -12.38 20.20
C LYS A 21 10.23 -12.20 18.89
N GLU A 22 9.07 -12.84 18.79
CA GLU A 22 8.17 -12.75 17.65
C GLU A 22 6.73 -12.58 18.15
N VAL A 23 5.98 -11.69 17.50
CA VAL A 23 4.55 -11.54 17.68
C VAL A 23 3.93 -11.62 16.29
N HIS A 24 2.98 -12.53 16.10
CA HIS A 24 2.26 -12.66 14.83
C HIS A 24 0.85 -12.11 14.98
N VAL A 25 0.52 -11.12 14.16
CA VAL A 25 -0.83 -10.57 14.02
C VAL A 25 -1.23 -10.72 12.56
N ILE A 26 -2.39 -11.34 12.32
CA ILE A 26 -2.95 -11.48 10.97
C ILE A 26 -3.47 -10.12 10.47
N PRO A 27 -3.33 -9.78 9.17
CA PRO A 27 -3.81 -8.50 8.62
C PRO A 27 -5.29 -8.22 8.87
N ALA A 28 -6.15 -9.20 8.65
CA ALA A 28 -7.57 -9.19 9.03
C ALA A 28 -7.74 -9.67 10.49
N ALA A 29 -7.20 -8.92 11.46
CA ALA A 29 -7.25 -9.33 12.86
C ALA A 29 -8.63 -9.17 13.52
N GLY A 30 -9.51 -8.36 12.93
CA GLY A 30 -10.85 -8.12 13.45
C GLY A 30 -11.84 -9.22 13.07
N ASP A 31 -13.12 -8.86 13.07
CA ASP A 31 -14.19 -9.78 12.68
C ASP A 31 -14.13 -10.15 11.19
N ASP A 32 -13.50 -9.30 10.39
CA ASP A 32 -13.15 -9.53 8.99
C ASP A 32 -12.25 -10.78 8.78
N GLY A 33 -11.54 -11.24 9.81
CA GLY A 33 -10.72 -12.44 9.77
C GLY A 33 -11.41 -13.73 10.20
N GLN A 34 -12.63 -13.69 10.73
CA GLN A 34 -13.27 -14.89 11.29
C GLN A 34 -13.52 -15.96 10.23
N CYS A 35 -13.89 -15.56 9.01
CA CYS A 35 -14.08 -16.50 7.90
C CYS A 35 -12.77 -17.24 7.54
N ILE A 36 -11.62 -16.54 7.59
CA ILE A 36 -10.29 -17.14 7.35
C ILE A 36 -9.99 -18.17 8.44
N GLY A 37 -10.22 -17.80 9.71
CA GLY A 37 -10.03 -18.71 10.85
C GLY A 37 -10.92 -19.95 10.77
N ALA A 38 -12.19 -19.79 10.41
CA ALA A 38 -13.15 -20.88 10.23
C ALA A 38 -12.73 -21.82 9.09
N ALA A 39 -12.28 -21.27 7.96
CA ALA A 39 -11.79 -22.05 6.82
C ALA A 39 -10.54 -22.86 7.20
N PHE A 40 -9.56 -22.25 7.88
CA PHE A 40 -8.38 -22.98 8.36
C PHE A 40 -8.71 -24.04 9.41
N TYR A 41 -9.68 -23.80 10.29
CA TYR A 41 -10.14 -24.80 11.25
C TYR A 41 -10.78 -26.00 10.55
N ALA A 42 -11.69 -25.76 9.60
CA ALA A 42 -12.33 -26.81 8.81
C ALA A 42 -11.30 -27.61 8.00
N TYR A 43 -10.36 -26.92 7.34
CA TYR A 43 -9.26 -27.57 6.63
C TYR A 43 -8.40 -28.43 7.56
N ALA A 44 -8.01 -27.90 8.73
CA ALA A 44 -7.20 -28.61 9.70
C ALA A 44 -7.85 -29.90 10.20
N ARG A 45 -9.18 -29.87 10.36
CA ARG A 45 -9.99 -31.04 10.74
C ARG A 45 -10.05 -32.10 9.66
N ALA A 46 -10.09 -31.71 8.38
CA ALA A 46 -10.26 -32.62 7.25
C ALA A 46 -8.92 -33.15 6.69
N PHE A 47 -7.88 -32.32 6.67
CA PHE A 47 -6.63 -32.59 5.93
C PHE A 47 -5.36 -32.42 6.78
N GLY A 48 -5.49 -32.01 8.05
CA GLY A 48 -4.35 -31.68 8.91
C GLY A 48 -3.84 -30.25 8.70
N ARG A 49 -2.69 -29.93 9.33
CA ARG A 49 -2.20 -28.54 9.39
C ARG A 49 -1.55 -28.13 8.08
N LEU A 50 -1.82 -26.90 7.64
CA LEU A 50 -1.07 -26.27 6.56
C LEU A 50 0.41 -26.13 6.93
N LYS A 51 1.28 -26.25 5.93
CA LYS A 51 2.70 -25.94 6.08
C LYS A 51 2.82 -24.43 6.34
N ARG A 52 3.61 -24.05 7.35
CA ARG A 52 3.82 -22.63 7.67
C ARG A 52 4.33 -21.89 6.43
N GLY A 53 3.66 -20.80 6.06
CA GLY A 53 4.01 -19.97 4.91
C GLY A 53 3.55 -20.50 3.55
N SER A 54 2.73 -21.56 3.50
CA SER A 54 2.07 -22.01 2.26
C SER A 54 0.70 -21.36 2.06
N ASP A 55 0.26 -20.49 2.96
CA ASP A 55 -1.02 -19.81 2.86
C ASP A 55 -0.92 -18.57 1.97
N PRO A 56 -2.02 -18.21 1.27
CA PRO A 56 -2.04 -17.06 0.36
C PRO A 56 -2.22 -15.71 1.08
N LEU A 57 -2.11 -15.63 2.42
CA LEU A 57 -2.39 -14.38 3.12
C LEU A 57 -1.28 -13.32 2.88
N PRO A 58 -1.65 -12.03 2.79
CA PRO A 58 -3.01 -11.49 2.91
C PRO A 58 -3.78 -11.44 1.59
N PHE A 59 -3.22 -11.89 0.47
CA PHE A 59 -3.76 -11.62 -0.86
C PHE A 59 -4.88 -12.60 -1.24
N LEU A 60 -6.07 -12.35 -0.71
CA LEU A 60 -7.26 -13.19 -0.87
C LEU A 60 -8.29 -12.65 -1.86
N GLY A 61 -8.20 -11.38 -2.27
CA GLY A 61 -9.17 -10.79 -3.20
C GLY A 61 -8.92 -11.16 -4.66
N ASN A 62 -9.45 -10.36 -5.58
CA ASN A 62 -9.40 -10.65 -7.01
C ASN A 62 -8.14 -10.09 -7.66
N SER A 63 -7.67 -10.79 -8.68
CA SER A 63 -6.71 -10.27 -9.67
C SER A 63 -7.41 -10.13 -11.01
N TYR A 64 -6.99 -9.16 -11.81
CA TYR A 64 -7.64 -8.83 -13.08
C TYR A 64 -6.65 -8.99 -14.23
N GLY A 65 -7.04 -9.77 -15.24
CA GLY A 65 -6.24 -9.91 -16.45
C GLY A 65 -6.44 -8.76 -17.43
N ASP A 66 -5.54 -8.66 -18.41
CA ASP A 66 -5.53 -7.62 -19.44
C ASP A 66 -6.89 -7.34 -20.09
N ALA A 67 -7.70 -8.37 -20.35
CA ALA A 67 -9.01 -8.20 -20.98
C ALA A 67 -9.97 -7.36 -20.13
N ALA A 68 -10.04 -7.61 -18.81
CA ALA A 68 -10.89 -6.84 -17.90
C ALA A 68 -10.38 -5.40 -17.72
N ILE A 69 -9.05 -5.22 -17.74
CA ILE A 69 -8.43 -3.90 -17.67
C ILE A 69 -8.75 -3.09 -18.93
N ARG A 70 -8.53 -3.66 -20.12
CA ARG A 70 -8.86 -3.02 -21.41
C ARG A 70 -10.35 -2.68 -21.51
N GLN A 71 -11.23 -3.59 -21.09
CA GLN A 71 -12.67 -3.30 -21.06
C GLN A 71 -13.00 -2.08 -20.19
N SER A 72 -12.34 -1.94 -19.03
CA SER A 72 -12.55 -0.78 -18.16
C SER A 72 -11.96 0.50 -18.77
N LEU A 73 -10.79 0.42 -19.41
CA LEU A 73 -10.19 1.55 -20.14
C LEU A 73 -11.07 2.02 -21.28
N ASP A 74 -11.58 1.11 -22.11
CA ASP A 74 -12.46 1.38 -23.23
C ASP A 74 -13.77 2.04 -22.77
N HIS A 75 -14.33 1.59 -21.64
CA HIS A 75 -15.52 2.19 -21.04
C HIS A 75 -15.34 3.68 -20.73
N PHE A 76 -14.16 4.09 -20.27
CA PHE A 76 -13.83 5.49 -19.99
C PHE A 76 -13.18 6.22 -21.18
N GLY A 77 -13.04 5.57 -22.34
CA GLY A 77 -12.36 6.14 -23.52
C GLY A 77 -10.88 6.46 -23.28
N MET A 78 -10.22 5.73 -22.38
CA MET A 78 -8.84 5.99 -21.97
C MET A 78 -7.86 5.08 -22.70
N THR A 79 -6.71 5.63 -23.05
CA THR A 79 -5.56 4.84 -23.52
C THR A 79 -4.51 4.75 -22.41
N ALA A 80 -3.83 3.61 -22.34
CA ALA A 80 -2.77 3.34 -21.38
C ALA A 80 -1.53 2.84 -22.12
N ALA A 81 -0.35 3.27 -21.69
CA ALA A 81 0.89 2.64 -22.10
C ALA A 81 1.04 1.30 -21.38
N GLN A 82 1.71 0.33 -21.98
CA GLN A 82 2.01 -0.95 -21.34
C GLN A 82 3.53 -1.12 -21.31
N PHE A 83 4.05 -1.54 -20.16
CA PHE A 83 5.48 -1.71 -19.92
C PHE A 83 5.75 -3.09 -19.32
N ASP A 84 6.96 -3.60 -19.49
CA ASP A 84 7.40 -4.73 -18.70
C ASP A 84 7.60 -4.34 -17.22
N ALA A 85 7.77 -5.33 -16.35
CA ALA A 85 7.84 -5.08 -14.91
C ALA A 85 9.05 -4.23 -14.48
N ALA A 86 10.19 -4.34 -15.17
CA ALA A 86 11.41 -3.62 -14.83
C ALA A 86 11.32 -2.16 -15.30
N GLU A 87 10.89 -1.95 -16.54
CA GLU A 87 10.63 -0.62 -17.10
C GLU A 87 9.56 0.13 -16.32
N LEU A 88 8.48 -0.56 -15.95
CA LEU A 88 7.40 0.02 -15.16
C LEU A 88 7.87 0.43 -13.77
N ALA A 89 8.64 -0.42 -13.09
CA ALA A 89 9.20 -0.08 -11.78
C ALA A 89 10.09 1.16 -11.85
N ASP A 90 10.93 1.26 -12.89
CA ASP A 90 11.81 2.40 -13.09
C ASP A 90 11.06 3.71 -13.43
N ARG A 91 10.06 3.62 -14.31
CA ARG A 91 9.16 4.73 -14.66
C ARG A 91 8.41 5.25 -13.43
N VAL A 92 7.79 4.35 -12.67
CA VAL A 92 7.04 4.70 -11.45
C VAL A 92 7.97 5.30 -10.40
N ALA A 93 9.19 4.77 -10.24
CA ALA A 93 10.19 5.36 -9.36
C ALA A 93 10.58 6.78 -9.78
N ALA A 94 10.72 7.04 -11.08
CA ALA A 94 10.98 8.38 -11.62
C ALA A 94 9.83 9.34 -11.29
N ASP A 95 8.59 8.93 -11.55
CA ASP A 95 7.40 9.74 -11.27
C ASP A 95 7.28 10.07 -9.77
N LEU A 96 7.49 9.08 -8.90
CA LEU A 96 7.52 9.28 -7.46
C LEU A 96 8.62 10.26 -7.06
N ALA A 97 9.84 10.11 -7.59
CA ALA A 97 10.97 10.99 -7.27
C ALA A 97 10.76 12.44 -7.74
N GLU A 98 9.93 12.65 -8.77
CA GLU A 98 9.45 13.97 -9.22
C GLU A 98 8.32 14.53 -8.34
N GLY A 99 7.90 13.81 -7.30
CA GLY A 99 6.85 14.22 -6.37
C GLY A 99 5.43 13.89 -6.85
N LYS A 100 5.27 13.05 -7.88
CA LYS A 100 3.94 12.57 -8.31
C LYS A 100 3.37 11.56 -7.31
N VAL A 101 2.04 11.53 -7.24
CA VAL A 101 1.26 10.56 -6.47
C VAL A 101 0.77 9.47 -7.42
N VAL A 102 1.07 8.21 -7.08
CA VAL A 102 0.80 7.06 -7.93
C VAL A 102 -0.24 6.16 -7.29
N GLY A 103 -1.37 5.94 -7.95
CA GLY A 103 -2.30 4.85 -7.63
C GLY A 103 -1.77 3.53 -8.21
N LEU A 104 -1.70 2.49 -7.41
CA LEU A 104 -1.17 1.18 -7.77
C LEU A 104 -2.22 0.10 -7.49
N VAL A 105 -2.60 -0.61 -8.54
CA VAL A 105 -3.48 -1.79 -8.52
C VAL A 105 -2.74 -2.94 -9.17
N ARG A 106 -2.47 -4.01 -8.42
CA ARG A 106 -1.78 -5.20 -8.93
C ARG A 106 -2.14 -6.43 -8.12
N GLY A 107 -2.05 -7.60 -8.74
CA GLY A 107 -2.31 -8.87 -8.11
C GLY A 107 -3.66 -8.95 -7.39
N ARG A 108 -3.73 -9.89 -6.45
CA ARG A 108 -4.90 -10.09 -5.59
C ARG A 108 -4.88 -9.06 -4.47
N SER A 109 -6.02 -8.41 -4.19
CA SER A 109 -6.10 -7.44 -3.10
C SER A 109 -5.89 -8.05 -1.72
N GLU A 110 -5.46 -7.19 -0.80
CA GLU A 110 -5.16 -7.49 0.59
C GLU A 110 -6.43 -7.74 1.41
N ALA A 111 -6.40 -8.76 2.26
CA ALA A 111 -7.37 -8.93 3.34
C ALA A 111 -7.05 -8.01 4.51
N GLY A 112 -8.09 -7.31 5.01
CA GLY A 112 -7.99 -6.40 6.13
C GLY A 112 -7.88 -4.93 5.74
N PRO A 113 -7.72 -4.01 6.72
CA PRO A 113 -7.92 -2.58 6.52
C PRO A 113 -6.67 -1.84 6.01
N ARG A 114 -5.63 -2.55 5.57
CA ARG A 114 -4.33 -1.98 5.18
C ARG A 114 -4.03 -2.35 3.74
N ALA A 115 -3.75 -1.35 2.92
CA ALA A 115 -3.12 -1.60 1.63
C ALA A 115 -1.63 -1.87 1.84
N LEU A 116 -1.14 -2.93 1.20
CA LEU A 116 0.19 -3.50 1.29
C LEU A 116 0.82 -3.59 -0.11
N CYS A 117 0.67 -2.53 -0.89
CA CYS A 117 1.19 -2.37 -2.26
C CYS A 117 0.46 -3.17 -3.36
N HIS A 118 -0.78 -3.60 -3.14
CA HIS A 118 -1.65 -4.18 -4.18
C HIS A 118 -2.88 -3.31 -4.50
N ARG A 119 -3.39 -2.53 -3.54
CA ARG A 119 -4.40 -1.48 -3.76
C ARG A 119 -4.00 -0.19 -3.04
N SER A 120 -2.92 0.43 -3.50
CA SER A 120 -2.18 1.45 -2.75
C SER A 120 -2.06 2.77 -3.49
N ILE A 121 -2.00 3.87 -2.76
CA ILE A 121 -1.47 5.16 -3.23
C ILE A 121 -0.06 5.28 -2.69
N LEU A 122 0.89 5.45 -3.58
CA LEU A 122 2.32 5.60 -3.31
C LEU A 122 2.75 7.05 -3.53
N ALA A 123 3.69 7.50 -2.70
CA ALA A 123 4.25 8.85 -2.80
C ALA A 123 5.68 8.92 -2.25
N ASP A 124 6.40 9.97 -2.64
CA ASP A 124 7.73 10.30 -2.10
C ASP A 124 7.63 10.79 -0.65
N PRO A 125 8.32 10.14 0.30
CA PRO A 125 8.27 10.52 1.71
C PRO A 125 9.12 11.74 2.09
N ARG A 126 9.99 12.22 1.19
CA ARG A 126 10.99 13.27 1.47
C ARG A 126 10.40 14.67 1.52
N ALA A 127 9.36 14.93 0.74
CA ALA A 127 8.73 16.24 0.68
C ALA A 127 7.83 16.47 1.91
N ALA A 128 8.13 17.48 2.72
CA ALA A 128 7.36 17.81 3.92
C ALA A 128 5.85 18.06 3.63
N GLY A 129 5.54 18.67 2.48
CA GLY A 129 4.17 18.95 2.06
C GLY A 129 3.39 17.72 1.53
N MET A 130 4.04 16.57 1.34
CA MET A 130 3.40 15.38 0.75
C MET A 130 2.31 14.82 1.67
N LYS A 131 2.54 14.80 2.98
CA LYS A 131 1.53 14.37 3.96
C LYS A 131 0.26 15.21 3.84
N ASP A 132 0.40 16.53 3.75
CA ASP A 132 -0.74 17.43 3.66
C ASP A 132 -1.45 17.30 2.32
N ARG A 133 -0.70 17.13 1.22
CA ARG A 133 -1.24 16.84 -0.11
C ARG A 133 -2.11 15.58 -0.09
N LEU A 134 -1.61 14.48 0.47
CA LEU A 134 -2.33 13.22 0.53
C LEU A 134 -3.53 13.26 1.49
N ASN A 135 -3.43 13.97 2.62
CA ASN A 135 -4.57 14.13 3.52
C ASN A 135 -5.70 14.93 2.86
N ARG A 136 -5.38 15.98 2.07
CA ARG A 136 -6.36 16.69 1.23
C ARG A 136 -6.97 15.77 0.17
N LEU A 137 -6.15 15.01 -0.56
CA LEU A 137 -6.62 14.04 -1.56
C LEU A 137 -7.60 13.03 -0.96
N LYS A 138 -7.33 12.55 0.26
CA LYS A 138 -8.18 11.58 0.97
C LYS A 138 -9.34 12.21 1.75
N GLY A 139 -9.52 13.53 1.68
CA GLY A 139 -10.60 14.23 2.39
C GLY A 139 -10.58 14.02 3.91
N ARG A 140 -9.39 13.96 4.52
CA ARG A 140 -9.22 13.65 5.95
C ARG A 140 -8.31 14.65 6.66
N GLU A 141 -8.29 14.58 7.99
CA GLU A 141 -7.60 15.51 8.88
C GLU A 141 -6.08 15.52 8.66
N ALA A 142 -5.46 16.71 8.69
CA ALA A 142 -4.05 16.92 8.33
C ALA A 142 -3.04 16.18 9.24
N PHE A 143 -3.43 15.86 10.48
CA PHE A 143 -2.57 15.15 11.42
C PHE A 143 -2.50 13.64 11.16
N ARG A 144 -3.39 13.07 10.33
CA ARG A 144 -3.41 11.63 10.12
C ARG A 144 -2.10 11.18 9.44
N PRO A 145 -1.45 10.16 10.00
CA PRO A 145 -0.19 9.68 9.47
C PRO A 145 -0.36 8.85 8.20
N PHE A 146 0.76 8.63 7.55
CA PHE A 146 0.92 7.61 6.54
C PHE A 146 2.02 6.63 6.95
N ALA A 147 1.97 5.45 6.33
CA ALA A 147 2.86 4.36 6.66
C ALA A 147 3.99 4.28 5.63
N PRO A 148 5.24 4.04 6.05
CA PRO A 148 6.30 3.73 5.10
C PRO A 148 6.23 2.29 4.65
N VAL A 149 6.67 2.06 3.41
CA VAL A 149 7.06 0.77 2.88
C VAL A 149 8.56 0.78 2.56
N VAL A 150 9.27 -0.27 2.95
CA VAL A 150 10.73 -0.42 2.83
C VAL A 150 11.08 -1.85 2.41
N THR A 151 12.25 -2.04 1.81
CA THR A 151 12.81 -3.39 1.58
C THR A 151 13.09 -4.08 2.93
N GLU A 152 12.85 -5.39 2.99
CA GLU A 152 13.00 -6.19 4.22
C GLU A 152 14.42 -6.09 4.79
N GLU A 153 15.43 -6.17 3.92
CA GLU A 153 16.84 -6.10 4.27
C GLU A 153 17.28 -4.72 4.79
N ASP A 154 16.56 -3.64 4.46
CA ASP A 154 16.86 -2.29 4.95
C ASP A 154 15.99 -1.88 6.14
N GLN A 155 14.97 -2.66 6.53
CA GLN A 155 14.05 -2.28 7.62
C GLN A 155 14.80 -1.85 8.88
N ARG A 156 15.77 -2.65 9.33
CA ARG A 156 16.52 -2.41 10.58
C ARG A 156 17.48 -1.22 10.49
N LYS A 157 17.89 -0.85 9.28
CA LYS A 157 18.70 0.34 9.03
C LYS A 157 17.91 1.61 9.37
N TYR A 158 16.62 1.65 9.05
CA TYR A 158 15.80 2.86 9.20
C TYR A 158 14.91 2.85 10.44
N PHE A 159 14.41 1.69 10.86
CA PHE A 159 13.41 1.55 11.93
C PHE A 159 13.95 0.78 13.13
N GLU A 160 13.54 1.18 14.33
CA GLU A 160 13.88 0.51 15.59
C GLU A 160 12.98 -0.73 15.82
N LEU A 161 12.94 -1.63 14.84
CA LEU A 161 12.10 -2.82 14.87
C LEU A 161 12.89 -4.05 14.39
N GLU A 162 13.15 -4.95 15.33
CA GLU A 162 13.86 -6.21 15.06
C GLU A 162 13.07 -7.21 14.22
N PRO A 163 11.81 -7.57 14.55
CA PRO A 163 11.05 -8.48 13.71
C PRO A 163 10.62 -7.80 12.41
N ILE A 164 10.55 -8.59 11.34
CA ILE A 164 10.04 -8.14 10.04
C ILE A 164 8.55 -7.80 10.16
N SER A 165 8.13 -6.68 9.56
CA SER A 165 6.76 -6.17 9.65
C SER A 165 6.09 -6.10 8.27
N PRO A 166 5.64 -7.21 7.70
CA PRO A 166 5.11 -7.24 6.34
C PRO A 166 3.72 -6.60 6.19
N TYR A 167 3.04 -6.29 7.31
CA TYR A 167 1.59 -6.02 7.32
C TYR A 167 1.19 -4.66 7.89
N MET A 168 2.14 -3.76 8.16
CA MET A 168 1.86 -2.48 8.85
C MET A 168 1.13 -2.66 10.20
N LEU A 169 1.44 -3.72 10.94
CA LEU A 169 0.78 -4.02 12.22
C LEU A 169 1.61 -3.62 13.43
N PHE A 170 2.81 -3.06 13.23
CA PHE A 170 3.69 -2.59 14.30
C PHE A 170 4.05 -1.14 14.07
N ALA A 171 3.78 -0.28 15.05
CA ALA A 171 4.36 1.04 15.13
C ALA A 171 5.68 0.95 15.90
N THR A 172 6.70 1.59 15.37
CA THR A 172 8.05 1.67 15.93
C THR A 172 8.60 3.07 15.71
N ARG A 173 9.82 3.36 16.18
CA ARG A 173 10.47 4.64 15.94
C ARG A 173 11.23 4.60 14.61
N LEU A 174 11.07 5.66 13.80
CA LEU A 174 12.01 5.96 12.73
C LEU A 174 13.28 6.51 13.37
N ARG A 175 14.45 5.95 13.05
CA ARG A 175 15.69 6.36 13.72
C ARG A 175 15.96 7.88 13.52
N PRO A 176 16.40 8.60 14.56
CA PRO A 176 16.43 10.07 14.56
C PRO A 176 17.11 10.71 13.34
N GLN A 177 18.20 10.12 12.85
CA GLN A 177 18.98 10.64 11.73
C GLN A 177 18.20 10.69 10.39
N PHE A 178 17.09 9.95 10.26
CA PHE A 178 16.30 9.92 9.02
C PHE A 178 15.02 10.76 9.11
N GLN A 179 14.63 11.25 10.29
CA GLN A 179 13.34 11.91 10.48
C GLN A 179 13.24 13.23 9.70
N VAL A 180 14.34 13.97 9.61
CA VAL A 180 14.41 15.23 8.82
C VAL A 180 14.32 14.95 7.33
N ALA A 181 14.91 13.84 6.87
CA ALA A 181 14.95 13.48 5.45
C ALA A 181 13.66 12.81 4.95
N LEU A 182 12.87 12.20 5.85
CA LEU A 182 11.66 11.45 5.54
C LEU A 182 10.44 11.95 6.34
N PRO A 183 10.11 13.26 6.26
CA PRO A 183 9.12 13.88 7.13
C PRO A 183 7.68 13.39 6.91
N ALA A 184 7.34 12.86 5.73
CA ALA A 184 5.95 12.49 5.41
C ALA A 184 5.51 11.14 6.00
N ILE A 185 6.43 10.35 6.55
CA ILE A 185 6.18 9.00 7.11
C ILE A 185 6.42 8.91 8.61
N VAL A 186 6.69 10.04 9.28
CA VAL A 186 7.02 10.09 10.71
C VAL A 186 6.01 10.96 11.44
N HIS A 187 5.57 10.48 12.60
CA HIS A 187 4.74 11.22 13.52
C HIS A 187 5.55 12.24 14.33
N VAL A 188 4.85 13.17 14.98
CA VAL A 188 5.44 14.18 15.87
C VAL A 188 6.25 13.59 17.03
N ASP A 189 5.93 12.36 17.44
CA ASP A 189 6.64 11.62 18.49
C ASP A 189 7.80 10.74 17.95
N GLY A 190 8.08 10.82 16.65
CA GLY A 190 9.08 10.02 15.96
C GLY A 190 8.60 8.60 15.58
N SER A 191 7.35 8.24 15.89
CA SER A 191 6.81 6.92 15.54
C SER A 191 6.45 6.81 14.06
N SER A 192 6.41 5.58 13.57
CA SER A 192 6.04 5.22 12.21
C SER A 192 5.59 3.77 12.15
N ARG A 193 4.66 3.46 11.24
CA ARG A 193 4.06 2.13 11.09
C ARG A 193 4.54 1.46 9.82
N VAL A 194 5.55 0.62 9.93
CA VAL A 194 6.32 0.13 8.78
C VAL A 194 5.72 -1.12 8.11
N GLN A 195 5.74 -1.12 6.78
CA GLN A 195 5.65 -2.32 5.93
C GLN A 195 7.04 -2.68 5.40
N SER A 196 7.46 -3.93 5.57
CA SER A 196 8.64 -4.49 4.91
C SER A 196 8.27 -5.37 3.73
N VAL A 197 9.02 -5.28 2.64
CA VAL A 197 8.77 -5.98 1.38
C VAL A 197 9.94 -6.90 1.04
N ASN A 198 9.63 -8.15 0.74
CA ASN A 198 10.61 -9.18 0.39
C ASN A 198 10.67 -9.38 -1.13
N GLN A 199 11.88 -9.48 -1.70
CA GLN A 199 12.06 -9.69 -3.15
C GLN A 199 11.37 -10.94 -3.69
N LEU A 200 11.37 -12.05 -2.93
CA LEU A 200 10.78 -13.32 -3.40
C LEU A 200 9.25 -13.30 -3.39
N LYS A 201 8.64 -12.56 -2.44
CA LYS A 201 7.19 -12.47 -2.32
C LYS A 201 6.59 -11.35 -3.16
N GLU A 202 7.32 -10.25 -3.29
CA GLU A 202 6.84 -9.02 -3.91
C GLU A 202 7.91 -8.40 -4.83
N PRO A 203 8.29 -9.10 -5.92
CA PRO A 203 9.43 -8.71 -6.75
C PRO A 203 9.27 -7.33 -7.40
N PHE A 204 8.07 -6.98 -7.86
CA PHE A 204 7.80 -5.67 -8.46
C PHE A 204 7.97 -4.52 -7.47
N VAL A 205 7.38 -4.64 -6.28
CA VAL A 205 7.47 -3.57 -5.25
C VAL A 205 8.90 -3.45 -4.74
N HIS A 206 9.60 -4.57 -4.60
CA HIS A 206 11.02 -4.57 -4.27
C HIS A 206 11.86 -3.86 -5.34
N ALA A 207 11.67 -4.17 -6.62
CA ALA A 207 12.34 -3.51 -7.73
C ALA A 207 12.03 -2.00 -7.79
N LEU A 208 10.77 -1.62 -7.55
CA LEU A 208 10.34 -0.23 -7.45
C LEU A 208 11.08 0.51 -6.34
N LEU A 209 11.17 -0.06 -5.13
CA LEU A 209 11.90 0.53 -4.01
C LEU A 209 13.39 0.68 -4.32
N ARG A 210 13.99 -0.29 -5.00
CA ARG A 210 15.40 -0.22 -5.43
C ARG A 210 15.63 0.85 -6.50
N SER A 211 14.78 0.94 -7.52
CA SER A 211 14.90 2.04 -8.50
C SER A 211 14.69 3.40 -7.83
N PHE A 212 13.74 3.50 -6.90
CA PHE A 212 13.54 4.73 -6.13
C PHE A 212 14.76 5.08 -5.26
N GLU A 213 15.41 4.08 -4.65
CA GLU A 213 16.67 4.27 -3.91
C GLU A 213 17.79 4.80 -4.81
N HIS A 214 17.97 4.23 -6.01
CA HIS A 214 18.97 4.71 -6.97
C HIS A 214 18.79 6.20 -7.31
N ARG A 215 17.54 6.69 -7.28
CA ARG A 215 17.19 8.09 -7.62
C ARG A 215 17.26 9.03 -6.43
N THR A 216 17.01 8.52 -5.22
CA THR A 216 16.73 9.38 -4.05
C THR A 216 17.65 9.15 -2.86
N GLY A 217 18.38 8.04 -2.86
CA GLY A 217 19.18 7.55 -1.73
C GLY A 217 18.40 6.75 -0.69
N TYR A 218 17.08 6.57 -0.86
CA TYR A 218 16.22 5.89 0.13
C TYR A 218 15.37 4.79 -0.52
N PRO A 219 15.42 3.53 -0.04
CA PRO A 219 14.53 2.45 -0.49
C PRO A 219 13.19 2.51 0.25
N ILE A 220 12.61 3.70 0.41
CA ILE A 220 11.42 3.94 1.22
C ILE A 220 10.42 4.78 0.44
N LEU A 221 9.18 4.30 0.39
CA LEU A 221 8.03 5.05 -0.11
C LEU A 221 7.00 5.27 0.99
N LEU A 222 6.19 6.31 0.85
CA LEU A 222 4.95 6.43 1.59
C LEU A 222 3.90 5.54 0.91
N ASN A 223 3.22 4.70 1.69
CA ASN A 223 2.11 3.86 1.25
C ASN A 223 0.84 4.18 2.06
N THR A 224 -0.28 4.38 1.36
CA THR A 224 -1.62 4.47 1.94
C THR A 224 -2.65 3.71 1.11
N SER A 225 -3.80 3.39 1.71
CA SER A 225 -4.90 2.76 0.99
C SER A 225 -5.37 3.57 -0.21
N PHE A 226 -5.65 2.88 -1.32
CA PHE A 226 -6.23 3.48 -2.51
C PHE A 226 -7.74 3.56 -2.37
N ASN A 227 -8.20 4.70 -1.86
CA ASN A 227 -9.59 5.09 -1.69
C ASN A 227 -9.70 6.59 -1.40
N LEU A 228 -10.86 7.18 -1.66
CA LEU A 228 -11.18 8.54 -1.23
C LEU A 228 -11.89 8.54 0.12
N GLY A 229 -12.17 9.72 0.64
CA GLY A 229 -12.79 9.88 1.96
C GLY A 229 -14.18 9.24 2.01
N GLY A 230 -14.36 8.26 2.90
CA GLY A 230 -15.63 7.56 3.10
C GLY A 230 -15.85 6.33 2.21
N GLU A 231 -14.92 6.01 1.31
CA GLU A 231 -15.02 4.86 0.39
C GLU A 231 -14.19 3.66 0.87
N PRO A 232 -14.57 2.42 0.52
CA PRO A 232 -13.70 1.25 0.68
C PRO A 232 -12.46 1.35 -0.23
N ILE A 233 -11.47 0.48 0.03
CA ILE A 233 -10.31 0.31 -0.86
C ILE A 233 -10.82 -0.16 -2.23
N VAL A 234 -10.29 0.42 -3.32
CA VAL A 234 -10.64 0.02 -4.68
C VAL A 234 -10.33 -1.47 -4.90
N GLU A 235 -11.20 -2.17 -5.62
CA GLU A 235 -11.02 -3.60 -5.89
C GLU A 235 -10.74 -3.84 -7.38
N SER A 236 -11.64 -3.36 -8.24
CA SER A 236 -11.60 -3.59 -9.69
C SER A 236 -10.86 -2.50 -10.47
N PRO A 237 -10.45 -2.78 -11.73
CA PRO A 237 -9.88 -1.76 -12.61
C PRO A 237 -10.84 -0.57 -12.82
N TYR A 238 -12.14 -0.84 -12.88
CA TYR A 238 -13.18 0.18 -12.94
C TYR A 238 -13.12 1.11 -11.71
N ASP A 239 -13.14 0.55 -10.49
CA ASP A 239 -13.07 1.32 -9.25
C ASP A 239 -11.81 2.19 -9.18
N ALA A 240 -10.68 1.62 -9.63
CA ALA A 240 -9.40 2.31 -9.67
C ALA A 240 -9.40 3.48 -10.65
N ILE A 241 -9.98 3.32 -11.84
CA ILE A 241 -10.11 4.40 -12.83
C ILE A 241 -11.06 5.48 -12.32
N VAL A 242 -12.21 5.11 -11.73
CA VAL A 242 -13.14 6.07 -11.12
C VAL A 242 -12.43 6.88 -10.04
N SER A 243 -11.73 6.22 -9.10
CA SER A 243 -11.00 6.90 -8.03
C SER A 243 -9.87 7.76 -8.57
N PHE A 244 -9.14 7.29 -9.58
CA PHE A 244 -8.08 8.05 -10.26
C PHE A 244 -8.63 9.32 -10.91
N LEU A 245 -9.69 9.22 -11.70
CA LEU A 245 -10.31 10.37 -12.38
C LEU A 245 -10.82 11.42 -11.40
N ASN A 246 -11.42 10.98 -10.29
CA ASN A 246 -12.02 11.86 -9.28
C ASN A 246 -11.06 12.34 -8.17
N SER A 247 -9.75 12.15 -8.32
CA SER A 247 -8.77 12.49 -7.28
C SER A 247 -7.57 13.27 -7.78
N GLY A 248 -6.73 13.73 -6.84
CA GLY A 248 -5.45 14.37 -7.13
C GLY A 248 -4.29 13.39 -7.42
N ILE A 249 -4.59 12.13 -7.76
CA ILE A 249 -3.59 11.14 -8.18
C ILE A 249 -3.10 11.52 -9.58
N ASP A 250 -1.78 11.54 -9.78
CA ASP A 250 -1.14 11.98 -11.02
C ASP A 250 -0.98 10.83 -12.02
N VAL A 251 -0.68 9.63 -11.51
CA VAL A 251 -0.43 8.42 -12.30
C VAL A 251 -1.24 7.26 -11.73
N LEU A 252 -1.85 6.46 -12.59
CA LEU A 252 -2.48 5.19 -12.26
C LEU A 252 -1.74 4.05 -12.94
N VAL A 253 -1.40 3.04 -12.15
CA VAL A 253 -0.83 1.78 -12.63
C VAL A 253 -1.80 0.65 -12.27
N ILE A 254 -2.24 -0.09 -13.29
CA ILE A 254 -3.06 -1.30 -13.12
C ILE A 254 -2.32 -2.45 -13.81
N GLU A 255 -1.79 -3.40 -13.03
CA GLU A 255 -0.87 -4.43 -13.49
C GLU A 255 0.28 -3.80 -14.30
N THR A 256 0.35 -4.06 -15.61
CA THR A 256 1.35 -3.51 -16.53
C THR A 256 0.92 -2.22 -17.24
N PHE A 257 -0.33 -1.79 -17.05
CA PHE A 257 -0.90 -0.62 -17.71
C PHE A 257 -0.58 0.64 -16.92
N TYR A 258 -0.05 1.63 -17.59
CA TYR A 258 0.37 2.92 -17.05
C TYR A 258 -0.46 4.03 -17.68
N LEU A 259 -1.06 4.85 -16.83
CA LEU A 259 -1.82 6.04 -17.20
C LEU A 259 -1.28 7.24 -16.45
N ALA A 260 -0.90 8.29 -17.17
CA ALA A 260 -0.59 9.58 -16.57
C ALA A 260 -1.72 10.55 -16.90
N LYS A 261 -2.11 11.38 -15.93
CA LYS A 261 -2.90 12.57 -16.24
C LYS A 261 -2.02 13.52 -17.03
N ASN A 262 -2.36 13.72 -18.30
CA ASN A 262 -2.00 14.95 -18.97
C ASN A 262 -2.76 16.09 -18.28
N ALA A 263 -2.20 17.30 -18.24
CA ALA A 263 -2.70 18.48 -17.52
C ALA A 263 -4.25 18.62 -17.48
N PRO A 264 -4.82 19.21 -16.41
CA PRO A 264 -6.08 18.79 -15.80
C PRO A 264 -7.21 18.61 -16.81
N VAL A 265 -7.69 17.38 -16.94
CA VAL A 265 -8.98 17.11 -17.54
C VAL A 265 -10.03 17.64 -16.56
N THR A 266 -10.55 18.83 -16.83
CA THR A 266 -11.85 19.26 -16.28
C THR A 266 -12.88 18.28 -16.83
N LEU A 267 -13.21 17.25 -16.04
CA LEU A 267 -14.44 16.51 -16.25
C LEU A 267 -15.58 17.49 -16.00
N ASP A 268 -16.32 17.80 -17.06
CA ASP A 268 -17.57 18.53 -16.94
C ASP A 268 -18.46 17.76 -15.94
N THR A 269 -18.85 18.45 -14.88
CA THR A 269 -19.68 17.94 -13.77
C THR A 269 -20.97 17.27 -14.24
N ALA A 270 -21.39 17.47 -15.48
CA ALA A 270 -22.54 16.79 -16.09
C ALA A 270 -22.34 15.27 -16.26
N THR A 271 -21.12 14.78 -16.54
CA THR A 271 -20.90 13.35 -16.83
C THR A 271 -20.76 12.51 -15.57
N ALA A 272 -20.33 13.10 -14.44
CA ALA A 272 -20.13 12.38 -13.17
C ALA A 272 -21.45 11.99 -12.47
N ILE A 273 -22.57 12.65 -12.82
CA ILE A 273 -23.89 12.39 -12.20
C ILE A 273 -24.66 11.29 -12.98
N ALA A 274 -24.30 11.01 -14.24
CA ALA A 274 -25.01 10.05 -15.08
C ALA A 274 -24.63 8.58 -14.84
N CYS A 275 -23.65 8.29 -13.98
CA CYS A 275 -23.20 6.92 -13.66
C CYS A 275 -23.60 6.44 -12.25
N ARG A 276 -24.66 6.99 -11.66
CA ARG A 276 -25.29 6.44 -10.46
C ARG A 276 -26.61 5.75 -10.79
#